data_AF-A0A5C6KVG5-F1
#
_entry.id   AF-A0A5C6KVG5-F1
#
_cell.length_a   1.000
_cell.length_b   1.000
_cell.length_c   1.000
_cell.angle_alpha   90.00
_cell.angle_beta   90.00
_cell.angle_gamma   90.00
#
_symmetry.space_group_name_H-M   'P 1'
#
loop_
_entity.id
_entity.type
_entity.pdbx_description
1 polymer ?
#
loop_
_entity_poly.entity_id
_entity_poly.type
_entity_poly.pdbx_seq_one_letter_code
_entity_poly.pdbx_strand_id
1 'polypeptide(L)'
;MTKIHFRPYNPNQTVLFPPRIDEDIAEHDPVRMVDALVESLNLESFRKLYKECGRSPYHPRMMLKVILYAYMNNIYSCRKIEKLLHRDIHYIWLAGYEKPDFITINRFRNRVKNEINEVFTQTVLLLSSKGFISLN
;
A
#
# COMPACT_ATOMS: atom_id res chain seq x y z
N MET A 1 -28.15 39.21 21.65
CA MET A 1 -27.14 38.59 20.76
C MET A 1 -27.13 37.09 21.02
N THR A 2 -27.38 36.27 20.01
CA THR A 2 -27.41 34.80 20.15
C THR A 2 -25.98 34.28 20.33
N LYS A 3 -25.73 33.50 21.38
CA LYS A 3 -24.41 32.90 21.63
C LYS A 3 -24.15 31.81 20.59
N ILE A 4 -23.04 31.91 19.88
CA ILE A 4 -22.57 30.85 18.98
C ILE A 4 -21.97 29.74 19.85
N HIS A 5 -22.46 28.52 19.66
CA HIS A 5 -21.93 27.33 20.33
C HIS A 5 -21.02 26.56 19.37
N PHE A 6 -19.74 26.45 19.72
CA PHE A 6 -18.77 25.63 19.00
C PHE A 6 -18.82 24.17 19.49
N ARG A 7 -18.44 23.24 18.61
CA ARG A 7 -18.19 21.85 19.01
C ARG A 7 -16.92 21.80 19.89
N PRO A 8 -16.84 20.86 20.86
CA PRO A 8 -15.63 20.67 21.64
C PRO A 8 -14.46 20.29 20.73
N TYR A 9 -13.29 20.88 20.96
CA TYR A 9 -12.05 20.64 20.21
C TYR A 9 -10.97 20.12 21.17
N ASN A 10 -10.56 18.86 20.99
CA ASN A 10 -9.50 18.25 21.78
C ASN A 10 -8.60 17.36 20.89
N PRO A 11 -7.39 17.84 20.50
CA PRO A 11 -6.47 17.04 19.69
C PRO A 11 -5.82 15.87 20.47
N ASN A 12 -5.86 15.91 21.80
CA ASN A 12 -5.27 14.89 22.68
C ASN A 12 -6.36 13.94 23.23
N GLN A 13 -7.47 13.77 22.51
CA GLN A 13 -8.55 12.88 22.92
C GLN A 13 -8.05 11.43 22.98
N THR A 14 -8.16 10.81 24.16
CA THR A 14 -7.85 9.39 24.35
C THR A 14 -9.02 8.54 23.87
N VAL A 15 -8.73 7.54 23.04
CA VAL A 15 -9.69 6.51 22.61
C VAL A 15 -9.36 5.19 23.31
N LEU A 16 -10.38 4.43 23.69
CA LEU A 16 -10.20 3.16 24.42
C LEU A 16 -9.68 2.04 23.51
N PHE A 17 -10.17 1.99 22.26
CA PHE A 17 -9.73 1.05 21.24
C PHE A 17 -9.32 1.80 19.97
N PRO A 18 -8.23 1.39 19.30
CA PRO A 18 -7.91 1.93 17.98
C PRO A 18 -9.06 1.63 17.00
N PRO A 19 -9.52 2.62 16.22
CA PRO A 19 -10.48 2.37 15.17
C PRO A 19 -9.84 1.50 14.08
N ARG A 20 -10.70 0.82 13.32
CA ARG A 20 -10.30 0.09 12.14
C ARG A 20 -9.89 1.08 11.06
N ILE A 21 -8.63 1.01 10.61
CA ILE A 21 -8.12 1.96 9.60
C ILE A 21 -8.95 1.92 8.31
N ASP A 22 -9.47 0.75 7.94
CA ASP A 22 -10.30 0.61 6.75
C ASP A 22 -11.60 1.43 6.80
N GLU A 23 -12.10 1.79 7.98
CA GLU A 23 -13.30 2.63 8.12
C GLU A 23 -13.02 4.09 7.75
N ASP A 24 -11.78 4.54 7.90
CA ASP A 24 -11.33 5.90 7.55
C ASP A 24 -10.92 6.04 6.08
N ILE A 25 -10.98 4.95 5.30
CA ILE A 25 -10.66 4.92 3.86
C ILE A 25 -11.95 4.74 3.07
N ALA A 26 -12.24 5.71 2.18
CA ALA A 26 -13.43 5.69 1.35
C ALA A 26 -13.55 4.39 0.51
N GLU A 27 -14.77 3.93 0.29
CA GLU A 27 -15.05 2.66 -0.41
C GLU A 27 -14.59 2.66 -1.88
N HIS A 28 -14.59 3.84 -2.51
CA HIS A 28 -14.15 4.03 -3.90
C HIS A 28 -12.72 4.58 -4.00
N ASP A 29 -11.96 4.57 -2.91
CA ASP A 29 -10.58 5.05 -2.92
C ASP A 29 -9.68 4.13 -3.79
N PRO A 30 -8.80 4.70 -4.64
CA PRO A 30 -7.88 3.91 -5.48
C PRO A 30 -7.03 2.90 -4.73
N VAL A 31 -6.74 3.11 -3.44
CA VAL A 31 -5.98 2.16 -2.61
C VAL A 31 -6.66 0.78 -2.57
N ARG A 32 -7.99 0.74 -2.57
CA ARG A 32 -8.77 -0.51 -2.52
C ARG A 32 -8.69 -1.28 -3.83
N MET A 33 -8.58 -0.57 -4.95
CA MET A 33 -8.33 -1.19 -6.26
C MET A 33 -6.98 -1.90 -6.27
N VAL A 34 -5.92 -1.25 -5.73
CA VAL A 34 -4.59 -1.86 -5.63
C VAL A 34 -4.61 -3.08 -4.71
N ASP A 35 -5.30 -2.97 -3.57
CA ASP A 35 -5.46 -4.09 -2.63
C ASP A 35 -6.10 -5.31 -3.31
N ALA A 36 -7.29 -5.13 -3.91
CA ALA A 36 -8.04 -6.17 -4.59
C ALA A 36 -7.25 -6.76 -5.77
N LEU A 37 -6.54 -5.92 -6.51
CA LEU A 37 -5.71 -6.36 -7.62
C LEU A 37 -4.59 -7.27 -7.14
N VAL A 38 -3.81 -6.85 -6.14
CA VAL A 38 -2.71 -7.69 -5.63
C VAL A 38 -3.26 -8.96 -5.00
N GLU A 39 -4.46 -8.91 -4.40
CA GLU A 39 -5.10 -10.10 -3.87
C GLU A 39 -5.45 -11.13 -4.95
N SER A 40 -5.82 -10.69 -6.15
CA SER A 40 -6.12 -11.57 -7.27
C SER A 40 -4.91 -12.26 -7.92
N LEU A 41 -3.69 -11.78 -7.66
CA LEU A 41 -2.48 -12.29 -8.30
C LEU A 41 -2.03 -13.63 -7.70
N ASN A 42 -1.55 -14.53 -8.56
CA ASN A 42 -0.78 -15.69 -8.12
C ASN A 42 0.67 -15.27 -7.87
N LEU A 43 1.10 -15.30 -6.60
CA LEU A 43 2.45 -14.90 -6.17
C LEU A 43 3.30 -16.08 -5.72
N GLU A 44 2.99 -17.29 -6.17
CA GLU A 44 3.76 -18.48 -5.81
C GLU A 44 5.21 -18.40 -6.30
N SER A 45 5.45 -17.78 -7.46
CA SER A 45 6.79 -17.46 -7.97
C SER A 45 7.58 -16.58 -7.01
N PHE A 46 6.93 -15.64 -6.32
CA PHE A 46 7.59 -14.74 -5.36
C PHE A 46 8.08 -15.49 -4.13
N ARG A 47 7.39 -16.54 -3.68
CA ARG A 47 7.82 -17.34 -2.53
C ARG A 47 9.17 -17.99 -2.76
N LYS A 48 9.46 -18.42 -4.00
CA LYS A 48 10.75 -19.02 -4.41
C LYS A 48 11.93 -18.05 -4.28
N LEU A 49 11.66 -16.75 -4.24
CA LEU A 49 12.68 -15.70 -4.09
C LEU A 49 13.08 -15.46 -2.62
N TYR A 50 12.38 -16.08 -1.67
CA TYR A 50 12.71 -16.00 -0.25
C TYR A 50 13.54 -17.20 0.18
N LYS A 51 14.49 -16.96 1.09
CA LYS A 51 15.28 -17.99 1.76
C LYS A 51 14.80 -18.12 3.19
N GLU A 52 14.77 -19.34 3.72
CA GLU A 52 14.39 -19.66 5.10
C GLU A 52 15.54 -19.38 6.11
N CYS A 53 16.27 -18.28 5.93
CA CYS A 53 17.40 -17.94 6.81
C CYS A 53 17.35 -16.48 7.27
N GLY A 54 17.63 -16.27 8.55
CA GLY A 54 17.68 -14.95 9.18
C GLY A 54 16.32 -14.45 9.66
N ARG A 55 16.14 -13.13 9.69
CA ARG A 55 14.90 -12.49 10.12
C ARG A 55 13.76 -12.82 9.16
N SER A 56 12.59 -13.12 9.72
CA SER A 56 11.37 -13.35 8.94
C SER A 56 11.13 -12.22 7.94
N PRO A 57 10.95 -12.53 6.65
CA PRO A 57 10.72 -11.51 5.65
C PRO A 57 9.32 -10.89 5.77
N TYR A 58 9.22 -9.64 5.34
CA TYR A 58 7.92 -9.02 5.06
C TYR A 58 7.16 -9.79 3.97
N HIS A 59 5.83 -9.85 4.12
CA HIS A 59 4.98 -10.57 3.18
C HIS A 59 5.05 -9.95 1.77
N PRO A 60 5.25 -10.73 0.70
CA PRO A 60 5.41 -10.20 -0.66
C PRO A 60 4.18 -9.43 -1.15
N ARG A 61 2.95 -9.88 -0.80
CA ARG A 61 1.70 -9.13 -1.12
C ARG A 61 1.75 -7.72 -0.56
N MET A 62 2.14 -7.58 0.71
CA MET A 62 2.22 -6.28 1.38
C MET A 62 3.23 -5.37 0.69
N MET A 63 4.44 -5.89 0.42
CA MET A 63 5.49 -5.12 -0.25
C MET A 63 5.06 -4.67 -1.66
N LEU A 64 4.38 -5.55 -2.41
CA LEU A 64 3.83 -5.22 -3.73
C LEU A 64 2.77 -4.14 -3.66
N LYS A 65 1.77 -4.27 -2.77
CA LYS A 65 0.71 -3.28 -2.57
C LYS A 65 1.28 -1.89 -2.34
N VAL A 66 2.21 -1.77 -1.39
CA VAL A 66 2.86 -0.51 -1.04
C VAL A 66 3.61 0.11 -2.24
N ILE A 67 4.38 -0.71 -2.97
CA ILE A 67 5.17 -0.24 -4.12
C ILE A 67 4.27 0.17 -5.29
N LEU A 68 3.27 -0.64 -5.62
CA LEU A 68 2.34 -0.34 -6.71
C LEU A 68 1.53 0.93 -6.42
N TYR A 69 1.02 1.07 -5.19
CA TYR A 69 0.31 2.28 -4.78
C TYR A 69 1.25 3.51 -4.78
N ALA A 70 2.51 3.35 -4.40
CA ALA A 70 3.51 4.41 -4.54
C ALA A 70 3.73 4.83 -6.00
N TYR A 71 3.89 3.88 -6.91
CA TYR A 71 4.09 4.18 -8.34
C TYR A 71 2.87 4.82 -8.98
N MET A 72 1.66 4.36 -8.63
CA MET A 72 0.40 4.96 -9.06
C MET A 72 0.31 6.45 -8.66
N ASN A 73 0.89 6.81 -7.51
CA ASN A 73 0.97 8.18 -7.01
C ASN A 73 2.26 8.93 -7.44
N ASN A 74 3.01 8.43 -8.42
CA ASN A 74 4.28 9.00 -8.90
C ASN A 74 5.39 9.10 -7.83
N ILE A 75 5.40 8.17 -6.87
CA ILE A 75 6.37 8.11 -5.76
C ILE A 75 7.33 6.94 -5.95
N TYR A 76 8.53 7.25 -6.47
CA TYR A 76 9.55 6.24 -6.78
C TYR A 76 10.68 6.15 -5.75
N SER A 77 10.80 7.14 -4.86
CA SER A 77 11.85 7.19 -3.85
C SER A 77 11.51 6.27 -2.68
N CYS A 78 12.34 5.26 -2.41
CA CYS A 78 12.14 4.35 -1.27
C CYS A 78 12.10 5.10 0.07
N ARG A 79 12.85 6.21 0.21
CA ARG A 79 12.80 7.05 1.41
C ARG A 79 11.48 7.80 1.55
N LYS A 80 10.85 8.20 0.44
CA LYS A 80 9.50 8.79 0.48
C LYS A 80 8.47 7.73 0.85
N ILE A 81 8.58 6.51 0.31
CA ILE A 81 7.70 5.38 0.64
C ILE A 81 7.81 5.04 2.13
N GLU A 82 9.03 4.91 2.65
CA GLU A 82 9.29 4.73 4.09
C GLU A 82 8.60 5.80 4.93
N LYS A 83 8.73 7.09 4.57
CA LYS A 83 8.02 8.16 5.29
C LYS A 83 6.50 8.02 5.24
N LEU A 84 5.94 7.55 4.13
CA LEU A 84 4.49 7.36 3.97
C LEU A 84 3.95 6.22 4.84
N LEU A 85 4.70 5.14 5.00
CA LEU A 85 4.36 4.02 5.91
C LEU A 85 4.20 4.46 7.38
N HIS A 86 4.68 5.64 7.75
CA HIS A 86 4.53 6.18 9.11
C HIS A 86 3.39 7.18 9.28
N ARG A 87 2.90 7.79 8.20
CA ARG A 87 2.06 9.00 8.29
C ARG A 87 0.82 8.98 7.41
N ASP A 88 0.82 8.17 6.35
CA ASP A 88 -0.26 8.13 5.38
C ASP A 88 -1.11 6.89 5.62
N ILE A 89 -2.40 7.12 5.85
CA ILE A 89 -3.35 6.09 6.24
C ILE A 89 -3.48 4.97 5.22
N HIS A 90 -3.39 5.29 3.92
CA HIS A 90 -3.50 4.32 2.83
C HIS A 90 -2.30 3.36 2.85
N TYR A 91 -1.09 3.88 3.09
CA TYR A 91 0.12 3.07 3.17
C TYR A 91 0.16 2.24 4.45
N ILE A 92 -0.28 2.81 5.58
CA ILE A 92 -0.39 2.10 6.84
C ILE A 92 -1.38 0.94 6.71
N TRP A 93 -2.51 1.17 6.05
CA TRP A 93 -3.53 0.15 5.79
C TRP A 93 -3.02 -0.97 4.91
N LEU A 94 -2.46 -0.66 3.72
CA LEU A 94 -1.87 -1.65 2.83
C LEU A 94 -0.74 -2.45 3.50
N ALA A 95 0.00 -1.81 4.40
CA ALA A 95 1.10 -2.42 5.13
C ALA A 95 0.65 -3.22 6.37
N GLY A 96 -0.59 -3.06 6.83
CA GLY A 96 -1.04 -3.63 8.10
C GLY A 96 -0.17 -3.17 9.28
N TYR A 97 0.19 -1.89 9.32
CA TYR A 97 1.14 -1.27 10.27
C TYR A 97 2.61 -1.68 10.16
N GLU A 98 2.98 -2.59 9.25
CA GLU A 98 4.39 -2.90 9.01
C GLU A 98 5.13 -1.71 8.40
N LYS A 99 6.40 -1.54 8.79
CA LYS A 99 7.20 -0.36 8.42
C LYS A 99 8.58 -0.79 7.89
N PRO A 100 8.64 -1.43 6.71
CA PRO A 100 9.91 -1.74 6.07
C PRO A 100 10.70 -0.45 5.81
N ASP A 101 11.99 -0.47 6.14
CA ASP A 101 12.89 0.65 5.88
C ASP A 101 13.18 0.82 4.38
N PHE A 102 13.73 1.98 4.00
CA PHE A 102 14.02 2.26 2.59
C PHE A 102 14.98 1.22 1.97
N ILE A 103 15.87 0.61 2.76
CA ILE A 103 16.82 -0.42 2.31
C ILE A 103 16.07 -1.69 1.95
N THR A 104 15.15 -2.12 2.81
CA THR A 104 14.32 -3.32 2.60
C THR A 104 13.42 -3.15 1.39
N ILE A 105 12.79 -1.99 1.25
CA ILE A 105 11.99 -1.65 0.05
C ILE A 105 12.86 -1.74 -1.20
N ASN A 106 14.06 -1.14 -1.18
CA ASN A 106 14.98 -1.17 -2.32
C ASN A 106 15.44 -2.59 -2.66
N ARG A 107 15.79 -3.40 -1.66
CA ARG A 107 16.19 -4.80 -1.84
C ARG A 107 15.07 -5.64 -2.43
N PHE A 108 13.84 -5.43 -1.98
CA PHE A 108 12.67 -6.11 -2.54
C PHE A 108 12.48 -5.72 -4.01
N ARG A 109 12.44 -4.42 -4.33
CA ARG A 109 12.31 -3.92 -5.73
C ARG A 109 13.34 -4.55 -6.67
N ASN A 110 14.59 -4.64 -6.24
CA ASN A 110 15.66 -5.22 -7.05
C ASN A 110 15.51 -6.74 -7.22
N ARG A 111 15.01 -7.44 -6.20
CA ARG A 111 14.81 -8.89 -6.24
C ARG A 111 13.70 -9.29 -7.20
N VAL A 112 12.61 -8.53 -7.22
CA VAL A 112 11.39 -8.86 -7.97
C VAL A 112 11.24 -8.04 -9.24
N LYS A 113 12.32 -7.44 -9.75
CA LYS A 113 12.26 -6.46 -10.84
C LYS A 113 11.61 -7.04 -12.10
N ASN A 114 11.89 -8.29 -12.42
CA ASN A 114 11.40 -8.94 -13.63
C ASN A 114 9.92 -9.33 -13.44
N GLU A 115 9.60 -9.90 -12.29
CA GLU A 115 8.27 -10.36 -11.91
C GLU A 115 7.30 -9.18 -11.73
N ILE A 116 7.75 -8.06 -11.16
CA ILE A 116 6.95 -6.83 -11.05
C ILE A 116 6.59 -6.32 -12.45
N ASN A 117 7.51 -6.31 -13.40
CA ASN A 117 7.22 -5.81 -14.74
C ASN A 117 6.15 -6.67 -15.43
N GLU A 118 6.24 -7.99 -15.29
CA GLU A 118 5.23 -8.91 -15.82
C GLU A 118 3.87 -8.71 -15.15
N VAL A 119 3.84 -8.71 -13.82
CA VAL A 119 2.62 -8.47 -13.02
C VAL A 119 2.01 -7.11 -13.33
N PHE A 120 2.82 -6.07 -13.44
CA PHE A 120 2.39 -4.71 -13.76
C PHE A 120 1.80 -4.65 -15.17
N THR A 121 2.41 -5.33 -16.14
CA THR A 121 1.89 -5.43 -17.50
C THR A 121 0.53 -6.13 -17.50
N GLN A 122 0.41 -7.28 -16.84
CA GLN A 122 -0.86 -8.00 -16.71
C GLN A 122 -1.94 -7.17 -16.01
N THR A 123 -1.56 -6.42 -14.98
CA THR A 123 -2.42 -5.49 -14.24
C THR A 123 -2.97 -4.39 -15.13
N VAL A 124 -2.09 -3.71 -15.87
CA VAL A 124 -2.46 -2.64 -16.79
C VAL A 124 -3.34 -3.17 -17.91
N LEU A 125 -3.04 -4.35 -18.46
CA LEU A 125 -3.89 -5.00 -19.46
C LEU A 125 -5.26 -5.37 -18.89
N LEU A 126 -5.33 -5.88 -17.66
CA LEU A 126 -6.60 -6.20 -16.99
C LEU A 126 -7.44 -4.95 -16.75
N LEU A 127 -6.83 -3.89 -16.23
CA LEU A 127 -7.52 -2.61 -16.00
C LEU A 127 -8.00 -1.99 -17.32
N SER A 128 -7.21 -2.09 -18.39
CA SER A 128 -7.60 -1.64 -19.72
C SER A 128 -8.76 -2.46 -20.28
N SER A 129 -8.71 -3.80 -20.15
CA SER A 129 -9.79 -4.69 -20.60
C SER A 129 -11.13 -4.44 -19.88
N LYS A 130 -11.07 -4.00 -18.62
CA LYS A 130 -12.24 -3.63 -17.82
C LYS A 130 -12.71 -2.19 -18.04
N GLY A 131 -12.03 -1.42 -18.90
CA GLY A 131 -12.39 -0.05 -19.22
C GLY A 131 -12.01 0.99 -18.15
N PHE A 132 -11.18 0.63 -17.17
CA PHE A 132 -10.75 1.56 -16.13
C PHE A 132 -9.65 2.53 -16.61
N ILE A 133 -8.87 2.14 -17.61
CA ILE A 133 -7.77 2.94 -18.17
C ILE A 133 -7.69 2.80 -19.70
N SER A 134 -7.30 3.87 -20.39
CA SER A 134 -7.02 3.87 -21.83
C SER A 134 -5.53 3.74 -22.08
N LEU A 135 -5.16 2.76 -22.92
CA LEU A 135 -3.80 2.61 -23.44
C LEU A 135 -3.73 3.38 -24.77
N ASN A 136 -3.50 4.68 -24.70
CA ASN A 136 -3.25 5.51 -25.88
C ASN A 136 -1.77 5.48 -26.27
#